data_AF-A0A437MMD5-F1
#
_entry.id   AF-A0A437MMD5-F1
#
_cell.length_a   1.000
_cell.length_b   1.000
_cell.length_c   1.000
_cell.angle_alpha   90.00
_cell.angle_beta   90.00
_cell.angle_gamma   90.00
#
_symmetry.space_group_name_H-M   'P 1'
#
loop_
_entity.id
_entity.type
_entity.pdbx_description
1 polymer ?
#
loop_
_entity_poly.entity_id
_entity_poly.type
_entity_poly.pdbx_seq_one_letter_code
_entity_poly.pdbx_strand_id
1 'polypeptide(L)'
;MNTPTNKLTVALEPLLPRLELDPEGMALLTGLPDAATGVTTLVEAGRLPEALRLIAHAMPKREAVWWGCMCSRAMPGPQNLAVDTAALLAAEAWVRKPEEGLRRAAMEAAQKGGFRSPEAWAAVGAFWSGGSMSPEGQPVVPPGEHLTGVAVVGAVLLAALRHSPEKADERYRRFLASAQDIAAGGAGRLDVEPPPAA
;
A
#
# COMPACT_ATOMS: atom_id res chain seq x y z
N MET A 1 -4.59 -19.83 24.06
CA MET A 1 -3.86 -18.75 23.36
C MET A 1 -4.38 -18.72 21.93
N ASN A 2 -5.18 -17.73 21.55
CA ASN A 2 -5.62 -17.58 20.16
C ASN A 2 -4.41 -17.08 19.37
N THR A 3 -3.84 -17.92 18.52
CA THR A 3 -2.89 -17.46 17.51
C THR A 3 -3.59 -16.36 16.69
N PRO A 4 -3.03 -15.16 16.57
CA PRO A 4 -3.64 -14.13 15.74
C PRO A 4 -3.75 -14.67 14.30
N THR A 5 -4.98 -14.69 13.77
CA THR A 5 -5.23 -15.12 12.39
C THR A 5 -4.52 -14.15 11.44
N ASN A 6 -3.67 -14.67 10.58
CA ASN A 6 -3.02 -13.88 9.54
C ASN A 6 -4.10 -13.29 8.62
N LYS A 7 -4.12 -11.96 8.47
CA LYS A 7 -5.16 -11.24 7.72
C LYS A 7 -5.12 -11.49 6.20
N LEU A 8 -4.10 -12.20 5.71
CA LEU A 8 -3.96 -12.60 4.30
C LEU A 8 -4.58 -13.98 4.00
N THR A 9 -5.20 -14.66 4.96
CA THR A 9 -5.95 -15.90 4.71
C THR A 9 -7.30 -15.59 4.06
N VAL A 10 -7.28 -14.91 2.92
CA VAL A 10 -8.42 -14.55 2.07
C VAL A 10 -8.30 -15.24 0.72
N ALA A 11 -9.43 -15.52 0.07
CA ALA A 11 -9.46 -16.20 -1.22
C ALA A 11 -8.67 -15.42 -2.29
N LEU A 12 -7.86 -16.14 -3.07
CA LEU A 12 -7.03 -15.56 -4.14
C LEU A 12 -7.85 -15.12 -5.35
N GLU A 13 -8.83 -15.94 -5.75
CA GLU A 13 -9.54 -15.80 -7.02
C GLU A 13 -10.08 -14.37 -7.28
N PRO A 14 -10.71 -13.68 -6.31
CA PRO A 14 -11.19 -12.31 -6.52
C PRO A 14 -10.07 -11.26 -6.74
N LEU A 15 -8.84 -11.58 -6.34
CA LEU A 15 -7.69 -10.68 -6.39
C LEU A 15 -6.89 -10.82 -7.68
N LEU A 16 -6.95 -11.97 -8.35
CA LEU A 16 -6.16 -12.28 -9.56
C LEU A 16 -6.26 -11.20 -10.66
N PRO A 17 -7.44 -10.61 -10.97
CA PRO A 17 -7.53 -9.57 -12.00
C PRO A 17 -6.73 -8.29 -11.68
N ARG A 18 -6.21 -8.14 -10.46
CA ARG A 18 -5.48 -6.95 -9.99
C ARG A 18 -3.96 -7.11 -10.05
N LEU A 19 -3.47 -8.29 -10.38
CA LEU A 19 -2.06 -8.64 -10.22
C LEU A 19 -1.23 -8.43 -11.49
N GLU A 20 -1.87 -8.14 -12.63
CA GLU A 20 -1.20 -7.94 -13.93
C GLU A 20 -0.31 -9.13 -14.31
N LEU A 21 -0.78 -10.35 -14.03
CA LEU A 21 -0.03 -11.59 -14.26
C LEU A 21 0.05 -11.94 -15.74
N ASP A 22 1.24 -12.33 -16.17
CA ASP A 22 1.44 -13.10 -17.39
C ASP A 22 1.01 -14.58 -17.17
N PRO A 23 1.00 -15.43 -18.22
CA PRO A 23 0.62 -16.83 -18.07
C PRO A 23 1.48 -17.62 -17.08
N GLU A 24 2.77 -17.30 -16.95
CA GLU A 24 3.68 -17.99 -16.02
C GLU A 24 3.35 -17.62 -14.57
N GLY A 25 3.11 -16.33 -14.29
CA GLY A 25 2.66 -15.85 -13.00
C GLY A 25 1.31 -16.43 -12.60
N MET A 26 0.38 -16.57 -13.55
CA MET A 26 -0.91 -17.21 -13.29
C MET A 26 -0.75 -18.69 -12.92
N ALA A 27 0.16 -19.40 -13.61
CA ALA A 27 0.43 -20.81 -13.32
C ALA A 27 0.95 -21.00 -11.88
N LEU A 28 1.78 -20.07 -11.37
CA LEU A 28 2.28 -20.11 -9.99
C LEU A 28 1.17 -20.02 -8.94
N LEU A 29 0.09 -19.30 -9.22
CA LEU A 29 -1.02 -19.08 -8.27
C LEU A 29 -2.16 -20.09 -8.40
N THR A 30 -2.14 -20.91 -9.46
CA THR A 30 -3.24 -21.84 -9.77
C THR A 30 -3.38 -22.89 -8.66
N GLY A 31 -4.59 -23.02 -8.11
CA GLY A 31 -4.90 -24.01 -7.09
C GLY A 31 -4.40 -23.68 -5.69
N LEU A 32 -3.77 -22.52 -5.48
CA LEU A 32 -3.40 -22.07 -4.14
C LEU A 32 -4.63 -21.65 -3.33
N PRO A 33 -4.63 -21.89 -2.00
CA PRO A 33 -5.81 -21.69 -1.18
C PRO A 33 -6.11 -20.22 -0.88
N ASP A 34 -5.06 -19.40 -0.66
CA ASP A 34 -5.21 -18.06 -0.13
C ASP A 34 -4.07 -17.09 -0.51
N ALA A 35 -4.31 -15.80 -0.26
CA ALA A 35 -3.37 -14.74 -0.58
C ALA A 35 -2.05 -14.86 0.18
N ALA A 36 -2.06 -15.40 1.41
CA ALA A 36 -0.85 -15.65 2.18
C ALA A 36 0.10 -16.60 1.43
N THR A 37 -0.42 -17.73 0.95
CA THR A 37 0.34 -18.72 0.18
C THR A 37 0.77 -18.15 -1.17
N GLY A 38 -0.12 -17.38 -1.82
CA GLY A 38 0.20 -16.70 -3.09
C GLY A 38 1.35 -15.70 -2.97
N VAL A 39 1.38 -14.88 -1.91
CA VAL A 39 2.49 -13.93 -1.68
C VAL A 39 3.81 -14.67 -1.51
N THR A 40 3.85 -15.71 -0.68
CA THR A 40 5.06 -16.52 -0.49
C THR A 40 5.55 -17.12 -1.80
N THR A 41 4.65 -17.70 -2.59
CA THR A 41 4.97 -18.32 -3.88
C THR A 41 5.55 -17.31 -4.88
N LEU A 42 4.97 -16.11 -4.97
CA LEU A 42 5.47 -15.05 -5.86
C LEU A 42 6.84 -14.54 -5.41
N VAL A 43 7.07 -14.41 -4.10
CA VAL A 43 8.38 -14.01 -3.54
C VAL A 43 9.47 -15.03 -3.86
N GLU A 44 9.19 -16.31 -3.65
CA GLU A 44 10.13 -17.41 -3.94
C GLU A 44 10.46 -17.49 -5.44
N ALA A 45 9.49 -17.19 -6.29
CA ALA A 45 9.67 -17.12 -7.75
C ALA A 45 10.30 -15.80 -8.24
N GLY A 46 10.60 -14.85 -7.37
CA GLY A 46 11.17 -13.53 -7.74
C GLY A 46 10.18 -12.57 -8.42
N ARG A 47 8.88 -12.87 -8.40
CA ARG A 47 7.78 -12.06 -8.97
C ARG A 47 7.36 -10.97 -7.96
N LEU A 48 8.33 -10.12 -7.58
CA LEU A 48 8.17 -9.19 -6.46
C LEU A 48 7.09 -8.11 -6.70
N PRO A 49 6.97 -7.49 -7.89
CA PRO A 49 5.89 -6.54 -8.16
C PRO A 49 4.49 -7.15 -8.01
N GLU A 50 4.30 -8.39 -8.48
CA GLU A 50 3.05 -9.13 -8.36
C GLU A 50 2.74 -9.44 -6.89
N ALA A 51 3.76 -9.81 -6.09
CA ALA A 51 3.61 -10.03 -4.66
C ALA A 51 3.17 -8.75 -3.93
N LEU A 52 3.73 -7.59 -4.30
CA LEU A 52 3.33 -6.29 -3.74
C LEU A 52 1.89 -5.95 -4.08
N ARG A 53 1.46 -6.18 -5.33
CA ARG A 53 0.04 -6.01 -5.72
C ARG A 53 -0.86 -6.94 -4.91
N LEU A 54 -0.50 -8.21 -4.79
CA LEU A 54 -1.32 -9.19 -4.08
C LEU A 54 -1.52 -8.80 -2.62
N ILE A 55 -0.44 -8.47 -1.92
CA ILE A 55 -0.55 -8.11 -0.49
C ILE A 55 -1.33 -6.80 -0.31
N ALA A 56 -1.15 -5.80 -1.18
CA ALA A 56 -1.91 -4.54 -1.12
C ALA A 56 -3.42 -4.74 -1.28
N HIS A 57 -3.82 -5.66 -2.17
CA HIS A 57 -5.22 -5.97 -2.46
C HIS A 57 -5.86 -6.94 -1.47
N ALA A 58 -5.06 -7.80 -0.83
CA ALA A 58 -5.54 -8.78 0.14
C ALA A 58 -5.74 -8.20 1.54
N MET A 59 -4.93 -7.21 1.94
CA MET A 59 -5.02 -6.63 3.28
C MET A 59 -6.29 -5.80 3.49
N PRO A 60 -6.80 -5.73 4.73
CA PRO A 60 -7.82 -4.73 5.07
C PRO A 60 -7.32 -3.32 4.75
N LYS A 61 -8.24 -2.46 4.27
CA LYS A 61 -7.91 -1.14 3.69
C LYS A 61 -7.07 -0.26 4.62
N ARG A 62 -7.35 -0.29 5.93
CA ARG A 62 -6.63 0.53 6.93
C ARG A 62 -5.17 0.08 7.08
N GLU A 63 -4.94 -1.22 7.16
CA GLU A 63 -3.62 -1.85 7.21
C GLU A 63 -2.83 -1.62 5.91
N ALA A 64 -3.48 -1.66 4.74
CA ALA A 64 -2.85 -1.33 3.46
C ALA A 64 -2.37 0.13 3.41
N VAL A 65 -3.19 1.07 3.85
CA VAL A 65 -2.79 2.48 3.93
C VAL A 65 -1.65 2.68 4.93
N TRP A 66 -1.70 2.01 6.09
CA TRP A 66 -0.62 2.05 7.06
C TRP A 66 0.70 1.56 6.46
N TRP A 67 0.67 0.45 5.71
CA TRP A 67 1.84 -0.06 5.01
C TRP A 67 2.40 0.94 3.98
N GLY A 68 1.53 1.58 3.20
CA GLY A 68 1.92 2.67 2.30
C GLY A 68 2.61 3.84 3.04
N CYS A 69 2.13 4.19 4.23
CA CYS A 69 2.75 5.21 5.08
C CYS A 69 4.15 4.78 5.56
N MET A 70 4.31 3.52 6.00
CA MET A 70 5.60 2.97 6.43
C MET A 70 6.62 2.96 5.29
N CYS A 71 6.22 2.53 4.10
CA CYS A 71 7.11 2.52 2.92
C CYS A 71 7.54 3.94 2.53
N SER A 72 6.60 4.89 2.55
CA SER A 72 6.90 6.31 2.25
C SER A 72 7.88 6.91 3.27
N ARG A 73 7.63 6.66 4.56
CA ARG A 73 8.48 7.13 5.67
C ARG A 73 9.88 6.54 5.63
N ALA A 74 10.02 5.28 5.21
CA ALA A 74 11.30 4.61 5.05
C ALA A 74 12.16 5.22 3.94
N MET A 75 11.54 5.94 3.00
CA MET A 75 12.19 6.50 1.82
C MET A 75 11.93 8.01 1.68
N PRO A 76 12.38 8.90 2.57
CA PRO A 76 12.07 10.34 2.49
C PRO A 76 12.45 10.97 1.14
N GLY A 77 11.64 11.90 0.65
CA GLY A 77 11.94 12.63 -0.59
C GLY A 77 13.18 13.53 -0.46
N PRO A 78 13.94 13.78 -1.54
CA PRO A 78 15.22 14.49 -1.47
C PRO A 78 15.09 15.94 -0.98
N GLN A 79 13.93 16.57 -1.21
CA GLN A 79 13.65 17.94 -0.81
C GLN A 79 12.81 18.04 0.47
N ASN A 80 12.37 16.91 1.04
CA ASN A 80 11.47 16.85 2.20
C ASN A 80 10.36 17.91 2.15
N LEU A 81 9.63 17.94 1.03
CA LEU A 81 8.61 18.95 0.78
C LEU A 81 7.54 18.94 1.88
N ALA A 82 7.16 20.13 2.36
CA ALA A 82 6.13 20.27 3.38
C ALA A 82 4.79 19.67 2.93
N VAL A 83 4.47 19.74 1.63
CA VAL A 83 3.26 19.13 1.05
C VAL A 83 3.26 17.61 1.13
N ASP A 84 4.40 16.95 0.91
CA ASP A 84 4.53 15.49 1.02
C ASP A 84 4.41 15.06 2.49
N THR A 85 5.07 15.81 3.38
CA THR A 85 4.97 15.59 4.83
C THR A 85 3.52 15.71 5.31
N ALA A 86 2.80 16.73 4.84
CA ALA A 86 1.40 16.95 5.18
C ALA A 86 0.51 15.80 4.70
N ALA A 87 0.72 15.29 3.49
CA ALA A 87 -0.03 14.14 2.95
C ALA A 87 0.20 12.88 3.79
N LEU A 88 1.46 12.58 4.13
CA LEU A 88 1.79 11.44 4.99
C LEU A 88 1.12 11.55 6.36
N LEU A 89 1.22 12.71 7.02
CA LEU A 89 0.61 12.93 8.33
C LEU A 89 -0.91 12.80 8.29
N ALA A 90 -1.56 13.28 7.22
CA ALA A 90 -3.00 13.14 7.04
C ALA A 90 -3.42 11.67 6.87
N ALA A 91 -2.69 10.90 6.07
CA ALA A 91 -2.92 9.46 5.90
C ALA A 91 -2.76 8.71 7.24
N GLU A 92 -1.70 8.99 8.00
CA GLU A 92 -1.48 8.37 9.30
C GLU A 92 -2.53 8.79 10.34
N ALA A 93 -3.00 10.04 10.30
CA ALA A 93 -4.09 10.49 11.17
C ALA A 93 -5.37 9.69 10.90
N TRP A 94 -5.71 9.46 9.63
CA TRP A 94 -6.82 8.60 9.25
C TRP A 94 -6.61 7.14 9.68
N VAL A 95 -5.41 6.57 9.52
CA VAL A 95 -5.12 5.19 9.99
C VAL A 95 -5.37 5.04 11.50
N ARG A 96 -4.98 6.05 12.29
CA ARG A 96 -5.21 6.08 13.75
C ARG A 96 -6.68 6.26 14.10
N LYS A 97 -7.42 7.05 13.31
CA LYS A 97 -8.83 7.38 13.52
C LYS A 97 -9.55 7.47 12.17
N PRO A 98 -10.13 6.36 11.64
CA PRO A 98 -10.63 6.29 10.27
C PRO A 98 -12.01 6.96 10.11
N GLU A 99 -12.07 8.25 10.41
CA GLU A 99 -13.26 9.09 10.33
C GLU A 99 -13.36 9.82 8.99
N GLU A 100 -14.58 10.14 8.57
CA GLU A 100 -14.86 10.79 7.28
C GLU A 100 -14.11 12.13 7.09
N GLY A 101 -14.04 12.95 8.14
CA GLY A 101 -13.31 14.23 8.07
C GLY A 101 -11.82 14.05 7.83
N LEU A 102 -11.20 13.07 8.50
CA LEU A 102 -9.79 12.73 8.30
C LEU A 102 -9.55 12.07 6.94
N ARG A 103 -10.50 11.27 6.46
CA ARG A 103 -10.49 10.67 5.13
C ARG A 103 -10.46 11.74 4.03
N ARG A 104 -11.31 12.77 4.14
CA ARG A 104 -11.34 13.90 3.19
C ARG A 104 -10.10 14.79 3.30
N ALA A 105 -9.64 15.07 4.52
CA ALA A 105 -8.41 15.83 4.75
C ALA A 105 -7.18 15.17 4.10
N ALA A 106 -7.12 13.84 4.09
CA ALA A 106 -6.07 13.10 3.37
C ALA A 106 -6.10 13.38 1.85
N MET A 107 -7.28 13.38 1.23
CA MET A 107 -7.42 13.71 -0.21
C MET A 107 -7.01 15.15 -0.52
N GLU A 108 -7.42 16.10 0.30
CA GLU A 108 -7.04 17.51 0.14
C GLU A 108 -5.53 17.69 0.26
N ALA A 109 -4.87 16.98 1.18
CA ALA A 109 -3.42 17.02 1.32
C ALA A 109 -2.72 16.41 0.10
N ALA A 110 -3.21 15.28 -0.42
CA ALA A 110 -2.68 14.67 -1.64
C ALA A 110 -2.82 15.58 -2.87
N GLN A 111 -3.96 16.27 -3.01
CA GLN A 111 -4.23 17.23 -4.08
C GLN A 111 -3.25 18.41 -4.08
N LYS A 112 -2.90 18.95 -2.91
CA LYS A 112 -1.93 20.06 -2.77
C LYS A 112 -0.54 19.68 -3.28
N GLY A 113 -0.15 18.41 -3.15
CA GLY A 113 1.09 17.86 -3.70
C GLY A 113 0.99 17.41 -5.17
N GLY A 114 -0.18 17.56 -5.81
CA GLY A 114 -0.41 17.16 -7.19
C GLY A 114 -0.31 15.67 -7.45
N PHE A 115 -0.49 14.82 -6.43
CA PHE A 115 -0.40 13.35 -6.53
C PHE A 115 0.96 12.81 -7.01
N ARG A 116 2.05 13.52 -6.71
CA ARG A 116 3.38 13.24 -7.27
C ARG A 116 4.27 12.36 -6.39
N SER A 117 3.80 11.96 -5.22
CA SER A 117 4.64 11.33 -4.19
C SER A 117 3.99 10.08 -3.57
N PRO A 118 4.81 9.12 -3.11
CA PRO A 118 4.39 8.03 -2.23
C PRO A 118 3.42 8.45 -1.13
N GLU A 119 3.73 9.55 -0.45
CA GLU A 119 2.96 10.12 0.64
C GLU A 119 1.56 10.55 0.17
N ALA A 120 1.48 11.21 -0.99
CA ALA A 120 0.22 11.58 -1.61
C ALA A 120 -0.61 10.34 -1.97
N TRP A 121 0.02 9.28 -2.48
CA TRP A 121 -0.69 8.04 -2.83
C TRP A 121 -1.15 7.24 -1.61
N ALA A 122 -0.42 7.27 -0.50
CA ALA A 122 -0.91 6.73 0.78
C ALA A 122 -2.17 7.50 1.25
N ALA A 123 -2.18 8.82 1.11
CA ALA A 123 -3.33 9.66 1.43
C ALA A 123 -4.53 9.44 0.49
N VAL A 124 -4.29 9.21 -0.81
CA VAL A 124 -5.33 8.76 -1.76
C VAL A 124 -5.88 7.40 -1.35
N GLY A 125 -5.05 6.47 -0.87
CA GLY A 125 -5.48 5.18 -0.35
C GLY A 125 -6.44 5.32 0.83
N ALA A 126 -6.17 6.25 1.75
CA ALA A 126 -7.10 6.61 2.83
C ALA A 126 -8.42 7.11 2.26
N PHE A 127 -8.38 8.05 1.30
CA PHE A 127 -9.60 8.57 0.68
C PHE A 127 -10.44 7.50 0.00
N TRP A 128 -9.83 6.61 -0.78
CA TRP A 128 -10.53 5.54 -1.49
C TRP A 128 -10.93 4.35 -0.60
N SER A 129 -10.72 4.44 0.72
CA SER A 129 -11.08 3.36 1.65
C SER A 129 -12.59 3.13 1.76
N GLY A 130 -13.41 4.12 1.43
CA GLY A 130 -14.86 4.09 1.56
C GLY A 130 -15.48 5.47 1.46
N GLY A 131 -16.67 5.65 2.03
CA GLY A 131 -17.41 6.91 1.98
C GLY A 131 -17.80 7.32 0.56
N SER A 132 -18.05 8.61 0.35
CA SER A 132 -18.27 9.18 -0.99
C SER A 132 -17.00 9.82 -1.54
N MET A 133 -16.70 9.58 -2.83
CA MET A 133 -15.66 10.28 -3.58
C MET A 133 -16.12 11.63 -4.13
N SER A 134 -17.43 11.86 -4.22
CA SER A 134 -17.96 13.15 -4.67
C SER A 134 -17.75 14.26 -3.63
N PRO A 135 -17.77 15.54 -4.04
CA PRO A 135 -17.79 16.67 -3.12
C PRO A 135 -18.94 16.56 -2.12
N GLU A 136 -18.77 17.17 -0.94
CA GLU A 136 -19.83 17.16 0.08
C GLU A 136 -21.12 17.82 -0.46
N GLY A 137 -22.27 17.23 -0.10
CA GLY A 137 -23.58 17.66 -0.60
C GLY A 137 -23.94 17.16 -2.01
N GLN A 138 -23.03 16.51 -2.72
CA GLN A 138 -23.31 15.89 -4.02
C GLN A 138 -23.79 14.43 -3.87
N PRO A 139 -24.41 13.84 -4.91
CA PRO A 139 -24.79 12.43 -4.90
C PRO A 139 -23.63 11.51 -4.51
N VAL A 140 -23.92 10.50 -3.69
CA VAL A 140 -22.91 9.56 -3.19
C VAL A 140 -22.31 8.75 -4.34
N VAL A 141 -20.98 8.75 -4.43
CA VAL A 141 -20.21 7.93 -5.38
C VAL A 141 -19.21 7.11 -4.57
N PRO A 142 -19.48 5.85 -4.23
CA PRO A 142 -18.54 5.04 -3.46
C PRO A 142 -17.29 4.72 -4.31
N PRO A 143 -16.10 4.61 -3.69
CA PRO A 143 -14.93 4.07 -4.38
C PRO A 143 -15.16 2.60 -4.73
N GLY A 144 -14.63 2.16 -5.87
CA GLY A 144 -14.59 0.73 -6.17
C GLY A 144 -13.75 -0.01 -5.13
N GLU A 145 -14.16 -1.24 -4.77
CA GLU A 145 -13.53 -2.01 -3.67
C GLU A 145 -12.00 -2.16 -3.79
N HIS A 146 -11.49 -2.20 -5.01
CA HIS A 146 -10.07 -2.38 -5.31
C HIS A 146 -9.23 -1.10 -5.24
N LEU A 147 -9.83 0.09 -5.19
CA LEU A 147 -9.12 1.36 -5.39
C LEU A 147 -8.09 1.64 -4.29
N THR A 148 -8.36 1.31 -3.02
CA THR A 148 -7.35 1.43 -1.96
C THR A 148 -6.10 0.63 -2.27
N GLY A 149 -6.25 -0.61 -2.73
CA GLY A 149 -5.11 -1.45 -3.11
C GLY A 149 -4.31 -0.82 -4.24
N VAL A 150 -4.98 -0.28 -5.28
CA VAL A 150 -4.32 0.44 -6.39
C VAL A 150 -3.48 1.61 -5.88
N ALA A 151 -4.06 2.46 -5.00
CA ALA A 151 -3.34 3.61 -4.47
C ALA A 151 -2.14 3.21 -3.59
N VAL A 152 -2.30 2.17 -2.78
CA VAL A 152 -1.24 1.66 -1.91
C VAL A 152 -0.11 1.04 -2.73
N VAL A 153 -0.40 0.26 -3.78
CA VAL A 153 0.63 -0.21 -4.73
C VAL A 153 1.39 0.97 -5.32
N GLY A 154 0.67 2.00 -5.77
CA GLY A 154 1.29 3.23 -6.28
C GLY A 154 2.25 3.87 -5.26
N ALA A 155 1.82 4.00 -4.01
CA ALA A 155 2.65 4.53 -2.94
C ALA A 155 3.93 3.71 -2.73
N VAL A 156 3.80 2.39 -2.68
CA VAL A 156 4.90 1.45 -2.40
C VAL A 156 5.90 1.39 -3.56
N LEU A 157 5.42 1.31 -4.81
CA LEU A 157 6.28 1.31 -5.99
C LEU A 157 7.04 2.63 -6.14
N LEU A 158 6.36 3.77 -5.95
CA LEU A 158 7.02 5.07 -5.97
C LEU A 158 8.08 5.20 -4.87
N ALA A 159 7.82 4.65 -3.67
CA ALA A 159 8.79 4.66 -2.58
C ALA A 159 10.02 3.80 -2.92
N ALA A 160 9.80 2.60 -3.47
CA ALA A 160 10.86 1.68 -3.83
C ALA A 160 11.77 2.20 -4.94
N LEU A 161 11.22 2.97 -5.89
CA LEU A 161 11.96 3.56 -7.01
C LEU A 161 12.65 4.88 -6.66
N ARG A 162 12.36 5.46 -5.50
CA ARG A 162 12.89 6.77 -5.08
C ARG A 162 14.42 6.72 -4.95
N HIS A 163 15.10 7.77 -5.40
CA HIS A 163 16.57 7.97 -5.39
C HIS A 163 17.40 7.04 -6.28
N SER A 164 17.17 5.73 -6.20
CA SER A 164 18.00 4.66 -6.78
C SER A 164 17.12 3.50 -7.27
N PRO A 165 16.53 3.59 -8.48
CA PRO A 165 15.68 2.54 -9.03
C PRO A 165 16.35 1.16 -9.11
N GLU A 166 17.67 1.11 -9.23
CA GLU A 166 18.46 -0.12 -9.24
C GLU A 166 18.39 -0.92 -7.93
N LYS A 167 17.97 -0.29 -6.83
CA LYS A 167 17.74 -0.94 -5.52
C LYS A 167 16.30 -1.43 -5.33
N ALA A 168 15.43 -1.27 -6.32
CA ALA A 168 14.00 -1.58 -6.19
C ALA A 168 13.75 -3.00 -5.66
N ASP A 169 14.45 -4.00 -6.19
CA ASP A 169 14.29 -5.41 -5.79
C ASP A 169 14.63 -5.67 -4.32
N GLU A 170 15.66 -5.02 -3.78
CA GLU A 170 16.00 -5.10 -2.35
C GLU A 170 14.88 -4.47 -1.51
N ARG A 171 14.42 -3.29 -1.93
CA ARG A 171 13.36 -2.55 -1.25
C ARG A 171 12.02 -3.26 -1.31
N TYR A 172 11.69 -3.93 -2.41
CA TYR A 172 10.48 -4.74 -2.54
C TYR A 172 10.45 -5.86 -1.49
N ARG A 173 11.54 -6.62 -1.34
CA ARG A 173 11.63 -7.68 -0.31
C ARG A 173 11.45 -7.10 1.09
N ARG A 174 12.11 -5.98 1.36
CA ARG A 174 12.01 -5.28 2.64
C ARG A 174 10.59 -4.77 2.93
N PHE A 175 9.91 -4.21 1.94
CA PHE A 175 8.53 -3.74 2.06
C PHE A 175 7.53 -4.90 2.19
N LEU A 176 7.75 -6.02 1.50
CA LEU A 176 6.96 -7.24 1.66
C LEU A 176 7.05 -7.79 3.08
N ALA A 177 8.26 -7.83 3.66
CA ALA A 177 8.44 -8.25 5.05
C ALA A 177 7.66 -7.34 6.02
N SER A 178 7.66 -6.03 5.80
CA SER A 178 6.84 -5.08 6.58
C SER A 178 5.34 -5.34 6.44
N ALA A 179 4.84 -5.60 5.23
CA ALA A 179 3.43 -5.93 5.03
C ALA A 179 3.03 -7.27 5.68
N GLN A 180 3.88 -8.29 5.60
CA GLN A 180 3.67 -9.57 6.24
C GLN A 180 3.63 -9.43 7.78
N ASP A 181 4.49 -8.59 8.37
CA ASP A 181 4.44 -8.26 9.80
C ASP A 181 3.09 -7.60 10.16
N ILE A 182 2.62 -6.61 9.40
CA ILE A 182 1.31 -5.96 9.61
C ILE A 182 0.17 -6.98 9.52
N ALA A 183 0.20 -7.85 8.52
CA ALA A 183 -0.79 -8.90 8.32
C ALA A 183 -0.85 -9.90 9.48
N ALA A 184 0.28 -10.16 10.12
CA ALA A 184 0.39 -10.99 11.33
C ALA A 184 0.02 -10.24 12.63
N GLY A 185 -0.31 -8.94 12.55
CA GLY A 185 -0.68 -8.10 13.70
C GLY A 185 0.45 -7.27 14.29
N GLY A 186 1.62 -7.27 13.64
CA GLY A 186 2.76 -6.42 13.96
C GLY A 186 2.58 -4.97 13.51
N ALA A 187 3.64 -4.17 13.71
CA ALA A 187 3.62 -2.73 13.44
C ALA A 187 4.12 -2.37 12.03
N GLY A 188 4.77 -3.29 11.32
CA GLY A 188 5.32 -3.08 9.98
C GLY A 188 6.45 -2.07 9.93
N ARG A 189 7.21 -1.92 11.01
CA ARG A 189 8.24 -0.87 11.09
C ARG A 189 9.32 -1.10 10.04
N LEU A 190 9.75 0.01 9.44
CA LEU A 190 10.83 0.07 8.47
C LEU A 190 11.80 1.17 8.93
N ASP A 191 13.10 0.85 8.96
CA ASP A 191 14.12 1.87 9.20
C ASP A 191 14.12 2.94 8.10
N VAL A 192 14.72 4.10 8.33
CA VAL A 192 14.86 5.08 7.25
C VAL A 192 16.09 4.71 6.43
N GLU A 193 15.94 4.55 5.12
CA GLU A 193 17.10 4.37 4.23
C GLU A 193 17.87 5.70 4.18
N PRO A 194 19.19 5.71 4.46
CA PRO A 194 19.98 6.92 4.36
C PRO A 194 19.95 7.45 2.92
N PRO A 195 20.03 8.77 2.72
CA PRO A 195 20.13 9.32 1.37
C PRO A 195 21.36 8.75 0.66
N PRO A 196 21.33 8.61 -0.68
CA PRO A 196 22.51 8.19 -1.43
C PRO A 196 23.68 9.13 -1.12
N ALA A 197 24.88 8.56 -1.04
CA ALA A 197 26.09 9.35 -0.92
C ALA A 197 26.20 10.30 -2.13
N ALA A 198 26.53 11.57 -1.85
CA ALA A 198 26.70 12.61 -2.85
C ALA A 198 27.92 12.36 -3.75
#